data_AF-A0A8S3R3J4-F1
#
_entry.id   AF-A0A8S3R3J4-F1
#
_cell.length_a   1.000
_cell.length_b   1.000
_cell.length_c   1.000
_cell.angle_alpha   90.00
_cell.angle_beta   90.00
_cell.angle_gamma   90.00
#
_symmetry.space_group_name_H-M   'P 1'
#
loop_
_entity.id
_entity.type
_entity.pdbx_description
1 polymer ?
#
loop_
_entity_poly.entity_id
_entity_poly.type
_entity_poly.pdbx_seq_one_letter_code
_entity_poly.pdbx_strand_id
1 'polypeptide(L)'
;MNFERVFDNQPSIFEELRPIFEVLCTMTKSMTEEQIFEVANISSENRRKIKLLIGNELGHFLIFSDGYLSFFHKSIADFLTCLSRQHLRFFVHKENGHTLFGVHHLKSLNISETNLVDVVHHVAMSENYQLKSMFKQNYANRIIYNTKLPLLFLHQVVRDFNSYKTTKLLLSLTNKMYINDTDVRNMTAAFIAASFGNEQALKCLLDYGADPNFKVIFLY
;
A
#
# COMPACT_ATOMS: atom_id res chain seq x y z
N MET A 1 -16.10 21.80 1.78
CA MET A 1 -14.97 21.47 2.69
C MET A 1 -14.02 22.66 2.65
N ASN A 2 -13.43 23.09 3.77
CA ASN A 2 -12.59 24.31 3.83
C ASN A 2 -11.25 24.20 3.06
N PHE A 3 -11.06 23.09 2.33
CA PHE A 3 -9.84 22.72 1.62
C PHE A 3 -9.62 23.60 0.39
N GLU A 4 -10.69 23.89 -0.36
CA GLU A 4 -10.64 24.82 -1.50
C GLU A 4 -10.20 26.21 -1.04
N ARG A 5 -10.76 26.72 0.06
CA ARG A 5 -10.37 28.02 0.64
C ARG A 5 -8.87 28.13 0.95
N VAL A 6 -8.25 27.06 1.42
CA VAL A 6 -6.81 27.06 1.78
C VAL A 6 -5.92 27.09 0.53
N PHE A 7 -6.33 26.45 -0.56
CA PHE A 7 -5.48 26.27 -1.75
C PHE A 7 -5.88 27.10 -2.98
N ASP A 8 -7.08 27.69 -3.01
CA ASP A 8 -7.58 28.46 -4.17
C ASP A 8 -6.70 29.69 -4.47
N ASN A 9 -6.17 30.32 -3.42
CA ASN A 9 -5.30 31.49 -3.56
C ASN A 9 -3.83 31.13 -3.82
N GLN A 10 -3.41 29.88 -3.58
CA GLN A 10 -2.01 29.44 -3.72
C GLN A 10 -1.92 27.99 -4.22
N PRO A 11 -2.32 27.75 -5.47
CA PRO A 11 -2.46 26.38 -5.95
C PRO A 11 -1.14 25.65 -6.20
N SER A 12 -0.05 26.38 -6.42
CA SER A 12 1.28 25.81 -6.50
C SER A 12 1.68 25.09 -5.21
N ILE A 13 1.17 25.55 -4.06
CA ILE A 13 1.42 24.89 -2.77
C ILE A 13 0.76 23.51 -2.74
N PHE A 14 -0.44 23.37 -3.30
CA PHE A 14 -1.07 22.06 -3.35
C PHE A 14 -0.25 21.08 -4.19
N GLU A 15 0.31 21.52 -5.33
CA GLU A 15 1.19 20.67 -6.14
C GLU A 15 2.45 20.23 -5.38
N GLU A 16 3.03 21.11 -4.55
CA GLU A 16 4.17 20.75 -3.69
C GLU A 16 3.79 19.71 -2.61
N LEU A 17 2.55 19.76 -2.11
CA LEU A 17 2.04 18.86 -1.07
C LEU A 17 1.36 17.60 -1.61
N ARG A 18 1.03 17.56 -2.91
CA ARG A 18 0.32 16.45 -3.54
C ARG A 18 1.00 15.10 -3.29
N PRO A 19 2.34 14.95 -3.40
CA PRO A 19 3.01 13.69 -3.07
C PRO A 19 2.80 13.25 -1.61
N ILE A 20 2.71 14.19 -0.67
CA ILE A 20 2.45 13.88 0.75
C ILE A 20 1.01 13.37 0.91
N PHE A 21 0.03 14.01 0.27
CA PHE A 21 -1.35 13.53 0.29
C PHE A 21 -1.50 12.17 -0.40
N GLU A 22 -0.80 11.94 -1.50
CA GLU A 22 -0.74 10.64 -2.20
C GLU A 22 -0.21 9.53 -1.28
N VAL A 23 0.88 9.80 -0.55
CA VAL A 23 1.44 8.89 0.44
C VAL A 23 0.43 8.64 1.58
N LEU A 24 -0.11 9.70 2.19
CA LEU A 24 -1.08 9.57 3.28
C LEU A 24 -2.34 8.79 2.88
N CYS A 25 -2.80 8.92 1.63
CA CYS A 25 -3.97 8.20 1.12
C CYS A 25 -3.71 6.71 0.84
N THR A 26 -2.45 6.26 0.87
CA THR A 26 -2.04 4.91 0.46
C THR A 26 -1.25 4.14 1.51
N MET A 27 -0.89 4.79 2.62
CA MET A 27 -0.20 4.18 3.75
C MET A 27 -0.94 2.94 4.29
N THR A 28 -0.20 1.85 4.48
CA THR A 28 -0.71 0.63 5.13
C THR A 28 -0.40 0.60 6.63
N LYS A 29 0.52 1.46 7.09
CA LYS A 29 1.02 1.57 8.46
C LYS A 29 1.21 3.03 8.84
N SER A 30 1.13 3.36 10.12
CA SER A 30 1.46 4.70 10.63
C SER A 30 2.93 5.02 10.38
N MET A 31 3.21 6.25 9.93
CA MET A 31 4.55 6.70 9.59
C MET A 31 4.84 8.06 10.19
N THR A 32 6.09 8.29 10.54
CA THR A 32 6.54 9.60 10.99
C THR A 32 6.54 10.58 9.83
N GLU A 33 6.57 11.87 10.15
CA GLU A 33 6.71 12.93 9.16
C GLU A 33 7.92 12.71 8.24
N GLU A 34 9.05 12.32 8.83
CA GLU A 34 10.31 12.16 8.11
C GLU A 34 10.23 11.01 7.11
N GLN A 35 9.63 9.88 7.52
CA GLN A 35 9.41 8.75 6.65
C GLN A 35 8.47 9.11 5.49
N ILE A 36 7.42 9.90 5.76
CA ILE A 36 6.51 10.37 4.70
C ILE A 36 7.26 11.27 3.72
N PHE A 37 8.10 12.18 4.20
CA PHE A 37 8.91 13.06 3.33
C PHE A 37 9.93 12.30 2.49
N GLU A 38 10.51 11.23 3.03
CA GLU A 38 11.39 10.34 2.29
C GLU A 38 10.66 9.57 1.19
N VAL A 39 9.47 9.02 1.47
CA VAL A 39 8.67 8.33 0.45
C VAL A 39 8.15 9.31 -0.60
N ALA A 40 7.65 10.46 -0.18
CA ALA A 40 7.16 11.53 -1.05
C ALA A 40 8.29 12.26 -1.81
N ASN A 41 9.56 11.87 -1.60
CA ASN A 41 10.74 12.44 -2.26
C ASN A 41 10.84 13.97 -2.10
N ILE A 42 10.51 14.47 -0.90
CA ILE A 42 10.59 15.89 -0.57
C ILE A 42 12.04 16.28 -0.27
N SER A 43 12.55 17.25 -1.01
CA SER A 43 13.90 17.79 -0.83
C SER A 43 14.08 18.41 0.56
N SER A 44 15.27 18.29 1.14
CA SER A 44 15.60 18.83 2.47
C SER A 44 15.30 20.33 2.60
N GLU A 45 15.56 21.11 1.55
CA GLU A 45 15.28 22.54 1.47
C GLU A 45 13.78 22.85 1.63
N ASN A 46 12.92 22.01 1.05
CA ASN A 46 11.46 22.20 1.10
C ASN A 46 10.82 21.66 2.38
N ARG A 47 11.46 20.72 3.09
CA ARG A 47 10.90 20.11 4.32
C ARG A 47 10.49 21.18 5.31
N ARG A 48 11.37 22.13 5.65
CA ARG A 48 11.08 23.19 6.65
C ARG A 48 9.84 24.01 6.29
N LYS A 49 9.72 24.43 5.02
CA LYS A 49 8.56 25.19 4.52
C LYS A 49 7.28 24.37 4.67
N ILE A 50 7.32 23.10 4.27
CA ILE A 50 6.17 22.19 4.36
C ILE A 50 5.78 21.93 5.82
N LYS A 51 6.74 21.71 6.74
CA LYS A 51 6.43 21.53 8.18
C LYS A 51 5.64 22.71 8.74
N LEU A 52 6.05 23.94 8.39
CA LEU A 52 5.36 25.16 8.81
C LEU A 52 3.94 25.25 8.22
N LEU A 53 3.76 24.87 6.95
CA LEU A 53 2.43 24.82 6.32
C LEU A 53 1.53 23.78 7.01
N ILE A 54 2.07 22.61 7.33
CA ILE A 54 1.32 21.55 8.02
C ILE A 54 0.88 22.02 9.42
N GLY A 55 1.80 22.62 10.18
CA GLY A 55 1.52 23.10 11.54
C GLY A 55 0.55 24.28 11.62
N ASN A 56 0.48 25.11 10.58
CA ASN A 56 -0.33 26.33 10.56
C ASN A 56 -1.62 26.15 9.76
N GLU A 57 -1.51 26.11 8.43
CA GLU A 57 -2.65 26.18 7.51
C GLU A 57 -3.38 24.84 7.38
N LEU A 58 -2.66 23.73 7.56
CA LEU A 58 -3.22 22.38 7.36
C LEU A 58 -3.54 21.65 8.67
N GLY A 59 -3.41 22.29 9.83
CA GLY A 59 -3.70 21.66 11.13
C GLY A 59 -5.16 21.20 11.29
N HIS A 60 -6.07 21.70 10.45
CA HIS A 60 -7.46 21.23 10.38
C HIS A 60 -7.66 20.00 9.50
N PHE A 61 -6.66 19.62 8.71
CA PHE A 61 -6.70 18.47 7.80
C PHE A 61 -5.73 17.37 8.20
N LEU A 62 -4.58 17.75 8.74
CA LEU A 62 -3.49 16.87 9.13
C LEU A 62 -3.23 17.02 10.63
N ILE A 63 -2.92 15.90 11.27
CA ILE A 63 -2.61 15.86 12.70
C ILE A 63 -1.32 15.10 12.94
N PHE A 64 -0.51 15.64 13.84
CA PHE A 64 0.61 14.94 14.46
C PHE A 64 0.16 14.38 15.81
N SER A 65 0.10 13.06 15.93
CA SER A 65 -0.17 12.35 17.19
C SER A 65 0.87 11.28 17.39
N ASP A 66 1.45 11.21 18.58
CA ASP A 66 2.40 10.16 18.98
C ASP A 66 3.59 10.01 18.01
N GLY A 67 4.02 11.11 17.39
CA GLY A 67 5.11 11.12 16.41
C GLY A 67 4.74 10.71 14.99
N TYR A 68 3.46 10.41 14.72
CA TYR A 68 2.95 10.02 13.41
C TYR A 68 2.12 11.13 12.77
N LEU A 69 2.24 11.27 11.45
CA LEU A 69 1.41 12.20 10.66
C LEU A 69 0.26 11.43 10.02
N SER A 70 -0.95 11.95 10.15
CA SER A 70 -2.16 11.36 9.58
C SER A 70 -3.19 12.41 9.20
N PHE A 71 -4.24 12.01 8.49
CA PHE A 71 -5.42 12.86 8.32
C PHE A 71 -6.17 13.00 9.63
N PHE A 72 -6.60 14.22 9.93
CA PHE A 72 -7.47 14.50 11.09
C PHE A 72 -8.78 13.69 11.02
N HIS A 73 -9.32 13.49 9.81
CA HIS A 73 -10.50 12.66 9.60
C HIS A 73 -10.43 11.91 8.26
N LYS A 74 -10.90 10.66 8.23
CA LYS A 74 -10.88 9.80 7.04
C LYS A 74 -11.59 10.40 5.82
N SER A 75 -12.63 11.21 6.06
CA SER A 75 -13.35 11.90 4.98
C SER A 75 -12.46 12.81 4.12
N ILE A 76 -11.30 13.22 4.62
CA ILE A 76 -10.33 14.01 3.84
C ILE A 76 -9.67 13.13 2.78
N ALA A 77 -9.22 11.93 3.16
CA ALA A 77 -8.72 10.96 2.19
C ALA A 77 -9.79 10.58 1.17
N ASP A 78 -11.04 10.37 1.63
CA ASP A 78 -12.17 10.06 0.74
C ASP A 78 -12.47 11.24 -0.20
N PHE A 79 -12.42 12.48 0.30
CA PHE A 79 -12.59 13.69 -0.51
C PHE A 79 -11.54 13.79 -1.61
N LEU A 80 -10.26 13.60 -1.26
CA LEU A 80 -9.14 13.74 -2.18
C LEU A 80 -9.11 12.65 -3.24
N THR A 81 -9.64 11.46 -2.95
CA THR A 81 -9.52 10.29 -3.84
C THR A 81 -10.85 9.87 -4.50
N CYS A 82 -11.91 10.67 -4.35
CA CYS A 82 -13.22 10.37 -4.92
C CYS A 82 -13.23 10.48 -6.45
N LEU A 83 -13.40 9.36 -7.16
CA LEU A 83 -13.37 9.31 -8.63
C LEU A 83 -14.42 10.21 -9.30
N SER A 84 -15.58 10.42 -8.68
CA SER A 84 -16.60 11.38 -9.18
C SER A 84 -16.07 12.83 -9.25
N ARG A 85 -14.97 13.10 -8.55
CA ARG A 85 -14.30 14.40 -8.41
C ARG A 85 -12.93 14.42 -9.07
N GLN A 86 -12.60 13.46 -9.93
CA GLN A 86 -11.30 13.42 -10.63
C GLN A 86 -10.99 14.67 -11.46
N HIS A 87 -12.03 15.43 -11.85
CA HIS A 87 -11.91 16.69 -12.57
C HIS A 87 -11.57 17.87 -11.66
N LEU A 88 -11.65 17.71 -10.33
CA LEU A 88 -11.30 18.75 -9.38
C LEU A 88 -9.79 18.86 -9.24
N ARG A 89 -9.32 20.09 -9.09
CA ARG A 89 -7.90 20.44 -8.98
C ARG A 89 -7.15 19.68 -7.88
N PHE A 90 -7.83 19.44 -6.77
CA PHE A 90 -7.25 18.84 -5.57
C PHE A 90 -7.38 17.32 -5.52
N PHE A 91 -7.81 16.69 -6.62
CA PHE A 91 -7.90 15.25 -6.72
C PHE A 91 -6.52 14.61 -6.64
N VAL A 92 -6.41 13.51 -5.88
CA VAL A 92 -5.19 12.76 -5.62
C VAL A 92 -5.35 11.34 -6.17
N HIS A 93 -4.37 10.89 -6.96
CA HIS A 93 -4.33 9.54 -7.48
C HIS A 93 -3.63 8.61 -6.50
N LYS A 94 -4.34 7.60 -5.99
CA LYS A 94 -3.74 6.60 -5.08
C LYS A 94 -2.63 5.80 -5.80
N GLU A 95 -2.75 5.61 -7.10
CA GLU A 95 -1.77 4.94 -7.95
C GLU A 95 -0.39 5.61 -7.88
N ASN A 96 -0.36 6.94 -7.73
CA ASN A 96 0.88 7.71 -7.56
C ASN A 96 1.50 7.47 -6.18
N GLY A 97 0.69 7.48 -5.11
CA GLY A 97 1.15 7.15 -3.77
C GLY A 97 1.75 5.75 -3.68
N HIS A 98 1.07 4.77 -4.28
CA HIS A 98 1.61 3.41 -4.42
C HIS A 98 2.91 3.37 -5.24
N THR A 99 3.04 4.20 -6.28
CA THR A 99 4.29 4.33 -7.05
C THR A 99 5.42 4.89 -6.20
N LEU A 100 5.17 5.94 -5.42
CA LEU A 100 6.15 6.56 -4.52
C LEU A 100 6.70 5.54 -3.50
N PHE A 101 5.81 4.80 -2.84
CA PHE A 101 6.22 3.70 -1.95
C PHE A 101 7.05 2.64 -2.66
N GLY A 102 6.58 2.15 -3.80
CA GLY A 102 7.30 1.11 -4.54
C GLY A 102 8.70 1.57 -4.96
N VAL A 103 8.83 2.81 -5.46
CA VAL A 103 10.13 3.37 -5.85
C VAL A 103 11.04 3.57 -4.63
N HIS A 104 10.52 4.10 -3.52
CA HIS A 104 11.28 4.31 -2.29
C HIS A 104 11.86 2.99 -1.77
N HIS A 105 11.04 1.94 -1.69
CA HIS A 105 11.50 0.63 -1.23
C HIS A 105 12.48 -0.05 -2.18
N LEU A 106 12.32 0.11 -3.50
CA LEU A 106 13.28 -0.44 -4.46
C LEU A 106 14.64 0.26 -4.40
N LYS A 107 14.68 1.56 -4.06
CA LYS A 107 15.92 2.33 -3.90
C LYS A 107 16.71 1.95 -2.65
N SER A 108 16.06 1.50 -1.57
CA SER A 108 16.75 1.28 -0.29
C SER A 108 17.64 0.03 -0.25
N LEU A 109 17.75 -0.74 -1.35
CA LEU A 109 18.59 -1.95 -1.57
C LEU A 109 18.44 -3.10 -0.54
N ASN A 110 17.77 -2.85 0.58
CA ASN A 110 17.65 -3.73 1.72
C ASN A 110 16.17 -3.84 2.13
N ILE A 111 15.37 -4.45 1.25
CA ILE A 111 13.99 -4.82 1.58
C ILE A 111 14.07 -5.94 2.62
N SER A 112 13.83 -5.61 3.89
CA SER A 112 13.64 -6.62 4.93
C SER A 112 12.44 -7.50 4.59
N GLU A 113 12.43 -8.74 5.09
CA GLU A 113 11.31 -9.67 4.93
C GLU A 113 9.98 -9.05 5.43
N THR A 114 10.04 -8.21 6.46
CA THR A 114 8.89 -7.49 7.03
C THR A 114 8.29 -6.43 6.11
N ASN A 115 9.04 -5.94 5.12
CA ASN A 115 8.59 -4.90 4.18
C ASN A 115 8.11 -5.48 2.86
N LEU A 116 8.39 -6.75 2.55
CA LEU A 116 8.12 -7.29 1.21
C LEU A 116 6.62 -7.34 0.88
N VAL A 117 5.77 -7.67 1.87
CA VAL A 117 4.31 -7.69 1.71
C VAL A 117 3.76 -6.32 1.33
N ASP A 118 4.22 -5.27 2.00
CA ASP A 118 3.85 -3.89 1.67
C ASP A 118 4.38 -3.52 0.27
N VAL A 119 5.63 -3.87 -0.05
CA VAL A 119 6.22 -3.59 -1.36
C VAL A 119 5.43 -4.26 -2.49
N VAL A 120 5.08 -5.54 -2.34
CA VAL A 120 4.25 -6.26 -3.33
C VAL A 120 2.90 -5.56 -3.47
N HIS A 121 2.30 -5.12 -2.36
CA HIS A 121 1.04 -4.39 -2.38
C HIS A 121 1.16 -3.07 -3.16
N HIS A 122 2.10 -2.20 -2.81
CA HIS A 122 2.31 -0.92 -3.49
C HIS A 122 2.70 -1.11 -4.97
N VAL A 123 3.58 -2.05 -5.30
CA VAL A 123 3.94 -2.34 -6.70
C VAL A 123 2.72 -2.84 -7.48
N ALA A 124 1.90 -3.73 -6.92
CA ALA A 124 0.71 -4.23 -7.59
C ALA A 124 -0.35 -3.15 -7.84
N MET A 125 -0.56 -2.27 -6.85
CA MET A 125 -1.55 -1.20 -6.88
C MET A 125 -1.09 0.02 -7.69
N SER A 126 0.21 0.18 -7.92
CA SER A 126 0.72 1.19 -8.85
C SER A 126 0.25 0.92 -10.28
N GLU A 127 0.11 1.98 -11.09
CA GLU A 127 -0.05 1.87 -12.55
C GLU A 127 1.30 1.93 -13.29
N ASN A 128 2.40 1.93 -12.55
CA ASN A 128 3.74 2.05 -13.09
C ASN A 128 4.27 0.70 -13.61
N TYR A 129 4.22 0.51 -14.93
CA TYR A 129 4.73 -0.69 -15.60
C TYR A 129 6.23 -0.91 -15.40
N GLN A 130 7.02 0.17 -15.40
CA GLN A 130 8.46 0.09 -15.20
C GLN A 130 8.79 -0.39 -13.78
N LEU A 131 8.10 0.13 -12.77
CA LEU A 131 8.21 -0.31 -11.39
C LEU A 131 7.90 -1.81 -11.25
N LYS A 132 6.81 -2.28 -11.87
CA LYS A 132 6.45 -3.71 -11.89
C LYS A 132 7.52 -4.57 -12.57
N SER A 133 8.08 -4.09 -13.68
CA SER A 133 9.16 -4.78 -14.40
C SER A 133 10.42 -4.88 -13.54
N MET A 134 10.85 -3.76 -12.95
CA MET A 134 12.01 -3.70 -12.05
C MET A 134 11.82 -4.61 -10.83
N PHE A 135 10.63 -4.62 -10.23
CA PHE A 135 10.34 -5.50 -9.10
C PHE A 135 10.46 -6.98 -9.49
N LYS A 136 9.87 -7.39 -10.63
CA LYS A 136 9.98 -8.76 -11.14
C LYS A 136 11.43 -9.17 -11.39
N GLN A 137 12.22 -8.33 -12.07
CA GLN A 137 13.60 -8.65 -12.40
C GLN A 137 14.50 -8.80 -11.17
N ASN A 138 14.33 -7.91 -10.17
CA ASN A 138 15.24 -7.84 -9.03
C ASN A 138 14.81 -8.69 -7.83
N TYR A 139 13.52 -9.01 -7.68
CA TYR A 139 12.99 -9.61 -6.45
C TYR A 139 12.23 -10.93 -6.65
N ALA A 140 11.82 -11.28 -7.87
CA ALA A 140 11.17 -12.59 -8.11
C ALA A 140 12.07 -13.74 -7.67
N ASN A 141 13.36 -13.69 -8.00
CA ASN A 141 14.33 -14.70 -7.61
C ASN A 141 14.49 -14.79 -6.07
N ARG A 142 14.56 -13.65 -5.37
CA ARG A 142 14.66 -13.63 -3.89
C ARG A 142 13.45 -14.29 -3.22
N ILE A 143 12.25 -14.09 -3.77
CA ILE A 143 11.02 -14.72 -3.27
C ILE A 143 11.06 -16.23 -3.50
N ILE A 144 11.40 -16.67 -4.72
CA ILE A 144 11.32 -18.09 -5.12
C ILE A 144 12.35 -18.96 -4.39
N TYR A 145 13.59 -18.50 -4.22
CA TYR A 145 14.68 -19.32 -3.68
C TYR A 145 14.67 -19.49 -2.15
N ASN A 146 13.80 -18.79 -1.43
CA ASN A 146 13.65 -19.00 0.01
C ASN A 146 12.47 -19.95 0.28
N THR A 147 12.77 -21.17 0.75
CA THR A 147 11.88 -22.34 0.68
C THR A 147 10.63 -22.29 1.57
N LYS A 148 10.42 -21.23 2.37
CA LYS A 148 9.19 -21.04 3.17
C LYS A 148 8.60 -19.63 3.14
N LEU A 149 9.33 -18.64 2.63
CA LEU A 149 8.87 -17.25 2.57
C LEU A 149 7.63 -17.05 1.67
N PRO A 150 7.55 -17.65 0.45
CA PRO A 150 6.38 -17.50 -0.41
C PRO A 150 5.06 -17.91 0.23
N LEU A 151 5.08 -19.03 0.97
CA LEU A 151 3.93 -19.54 1.71
C LEU A 151 3.48 -18.51 2.77
N LEU A 152 4.40 -18.06 3.61
CA LEU A 152 4.12 -17.08 4.66
C LEU A 152 3.56 -15.78 4.08
N PHE A 153 4.13 -15.28 2.98
CA PHE A 153 3.68 -14.06 2.33
C PHE A 153 2.32 -14.20 1.67
N LEU A 154 1.98 -15.35 1.09
CA LEU A 154 0.65 -15.56 0.52
C LEU A 154 -0.42 -15.48 1.60
N HIS A 155 -0.22 -16.19 2.71
CA HIS A 155 -1.12 -16.14 3.87
C HIS A 155 -1.22 -14.73 4.46
N GLN A 156 -0.10 -14.01 4.56
CA GLN A 156 -0.10 -12.65 5.08
C GLN A 156 -0.80 -11.65 4.14
N VAL A 157 -0.50 -11.67 2.83
CA VAL A 157 -1.12 -10.76 1.85
C VAL A 157 -2.64 -10.91 1.83
N VAL A 158 -3.15 -12.14 1.81
CA VAL A 158 -4.59 -12.38 1.71
C VAL A 158 -5.34 -12.14 3.03
N ARG A 159 -4.61 -12.08 4.15
CA ARG A 159 -5.11 -11.62 5.45
C ARG A 159 -5.16 -10.11 5.54
N ASP A 160 -4.09 -9.44 5.14
CA ASP A 160 -3.88 -8.01 5.37
C ASP A 160 -4.53 -7.15 4.27
N PHE A 161 -4.69 -7.68 3.05
CA PHE A 161 -5.20 -6.92 1.90
C PHE A 161 -6.36 -7.62 1.16
N ASN A 162 -7.51 -6.95 1.10
CA ASN A 162 -8.60 -7.31 0.21
C ASN A 162 -8.33 -6.86 -1.25
N SER A 163 -7.29 -7.42 -1.90
CA SER A 163 -6.81 -6.95 -3.21
C SER A 163 -6.54 -8.07 -4.20
N TYR A 164 -7.36 -8.14 -5.26
CA TYR A 164 -7.13 -9.05 -6.38
C TYR A 164 -5.78 -8.79 -7.07
N LYS A 165 -5.42 -7.51 -7.30
CA LYS A 165 -4.16 -7.14 -7.98
C LYS A 165 -2.93 -7.58 -7.19
N THR A 166 -2.95 -7.38 -5.86
CA THR A 166 -1.84 -7.75 -4.98
C THR A 166 -1.66 -9.26 -4.93
N THR A 167 -2.75 -10.00 -4.67
CA THR A 167 -2.73 -11.46 -4.65
C THR A 167 -2.27 -12.04 -6.00
N LYS A 168 -2.79 -11.50 -7.12
CA LYS A 168 -2.39 -11.91 -8.47
C LYS A 168 -0.90 -11.69 -8.74
N LEU A 169 -0.35 -10.55 -8.32
CA LEU A 169 1.08 -10.28 -8.50
C LEU A 169 1.91 -11.32 -7.74
N LEU A 170 1.58 -11.58 -6.47
CA LEU A 170 2.31 -12.57 -5.67
C LEU A 170 2.23 -13.97 -6.28
N LEU A 171 1.02 -14.45 -6.63
CA LEU A 171 0.84 -15.76 -7.28
C LEU A 171 1.61 -15.88 -8.60
N SER A 172 1.72 -14.78 -9.37
CA SER A 172 2.50 -14.76 -10.61
C SER A 172 4.01 -14.87 -10.37
N LEU A 173 4.50 -14.40 -9.22
CA LEU A 173 5.91 -14.48 -8.85
C LEU A 173 6.27 -15.87 -8.33
N THR A 174 5.32 -16.55 -7.69
CA THR A 174 5.53 -17.89 -7.12
C THR A 174 5.10 -19.01 -8.08
N ASN A 175 4.69 -18.70 -9.31
CA ASN A 175 4.11 -19.66 -10.26
C ASN A 175 2.99 -20.51 -9.62
N LYS A 176 2.16 -19.89 -8.78
CA LYS A 176 1.06 -20.54 -8.03
C LYS A 176 1.50 -21.63 -7.05
N MET A 177 2.80 -21.75 -6.75
CA MET A 177 3.26 -22.63 -5.68
C MET A 177 2.57 -22.25 -4.36
N TYR A 178 2.33 -23.26 -3.52
CA TYR A 178 1.79 -23.09 -2.16
C TYR A 178 0.32 -22.63 -2.06
N ILE A 179 -0.44 -22.63 -3.17
CA ILE A 179 -1.82 -22.09 -3.19
C ILE A 179 -2.78 -22.82 -2.23
N ASN A 180 -2.57 -24.12 -2.01
CA ASN A 180 -3.35 -24.97 -1.11
C ASN A 180 -2.53 -25.47 0.08
N ASP A 181 -1.30 -25.02 0.23
CA ASP A 181 -0.47 -25.37 1.37
C ASP A 181 -0.99 -24.65 2.61
N THR A 182 -0.85 -25.29 3.75
CA THR A 182 -1.35 -24.77 5.02
C THR A 182 -0.26 -24.08 5.82
N ASP A 183 -0.65 -23.07 6.59
CA ASP A 183 0.20 -22.48 7.61
C ASP A 183 0.36 -23.41 8.84
N VAL A 184 1.05 -22.94 9.88
CA VAL A 184 1.29 -23.68 11.14
C VAL A 184 0.02 -24.01 11.93
N ARG A 185 -1.12 -23.42 11.57
CA ARG A 185 -2.44 -23.67 12.17
C ARG A 185 -3.31 -24.54 11.26
N ASN A 186 -2.71 -25.17 10.25
CA ASN A 186 -3.41 -26.01 9.27
C ASN A 186 -4.47 -25.23 8.46
N MET A 187 -4.25 -23.93 8.21
CA MET A 187 -5.14 -23.07 7.43
C MET A 187 -4.53 -22.77 6.07
N THR A 188 -5.30 -22.89 5.00
CA THR A 188 -4.89 -22.46 3.66
C THR A 188 -5.07 -20.95 3.48
N ALA A 189 -4.41 -20.38 2.46
CA ALA A 189 -4.60 -18.98 2.09
C ALA A 189 -6.06 -18.64 1.78
N ALA A 190 -6.80 -19.55 1.15
CA ALA A 190 -8.22 -19.36 0.84
C ALA A 190 -9.07 -19.30 2.12
N PHE A 191 -8.80 -20.19 3.09
CA PHE A 191 -9.47 -20.16 4.38
C PHE A 191 -9.20 -18.84 5.12
N ILE A 192 -7.94 -18.39 5.15
CA ILE A 192 -7.59 -17.11 5.77
C ILE A 192 -8.32 -15.96 5.10
N ALA A 193 -8.28 -15.85 3.77
CA ALA A 193 -8.97 -14.78 3.03
C ALA A 193 -10.48 -14.75 3.35
N ALA A 194 -11.13 -15.92 3.40
CA ALA A 194 -12.54 -16.04 3.75
C ALA A 194 -12.82 -15.60 5.20
N SER A 195 -12.01 -16.07 6.17
CA SER A 195 -12.22 -15.74 7.60
C SER A 195 -12.05 -14.26 7.93
N PHE A 196 -11.26 -13.52 7.13
CA PHE A 196 -11.07 -12.07 7.25
C PHE A 196 -12.04 -11.25 6.38
N GLY A 197 -12.93 -11.88 5.59
CA GLY A 197 -13.86 -11.18 4.70
C GLY A 197 -13.19 -10.55 3.47
N ASN A 198 -11.98 -10.98 3.10
CA ASN A 198 -11.21 -10.45 1.98
C ASN A 198 -11.63 -11.09 0.66
N GLU A 199 -12.86 -10.78 0.23
CA GLU A 199 -13.52 -11.35 -0.96
C GLU A 199 -12.72 -11.23 -2.27
N GLN A 200 -12.02 -10.12 -2.52
CA GLN A 200 -11.24 -9.91 -3.74
C GLN A 200 -9.97 -10.75 -3.75
N ALA A 201 -9.35 -10.93 -2.58
CA ALA A 201 -8.22 -11.83 -2.42
C ALA A 201 -8.68 -13.29 -2.57
N LEU A 202 -9.79 -13.67 -1.93
CA LEU A 202 -10.40 -15.00 -2.05
C LEU A 202 -10.76 -15.32 -3.51
N LYS A 203 -11.43 -14.39 -4.20
CA LYS A 203 -11.75 -14.52 -5.62
C LYS A 203 -10.50 -14.78 -6.45
N CYS A 204 -9.41 -14.04 -6.20
CA CYS A 204 -8.15 -14.28 -6.90
C CYS A 204 -7.56 -15.67 -6.64
N LEU A 205 -7.64 -16.17 -5.41
CA LEU A 205 -7.16 -17.52 -5.08
C LEU A 205 -7.97 -18.58 -5.83
N LEU A 206 -9.29 -18.46 -5.83
CA LEU A 206 -10.20 -19.38 -6.54
C LEU A 206 -9.99 -19.35 -8.06
N ASP A 207 -9.88 -18.15 -8.65
CA ASP A 207 -9.58 -17.95 -10.07
C ASP A 207 -8.23 -18.63 -10.47
N TYR A 208 -7.34 -18.88 -9.50
CA TYR A 208 -6.03 -19.49 -9.70
C TYR A 208 -5.93 -20.97 -9.25
N GLY A 209 -7.03 -21.58 -8.79
CA GLY A 209 -7.11 -23.01 -8.47
C GLY A 209 -6.99 -23.37 -7.01
N ALA A 210 -7.22 -22.43 -6.09
CA ALA A 210 -7.36 -22.77 -4.67
C ALA A 210 -8.58 -23.66 -4.43
N ASP A 211 -8.47 -24.64 -3.54
CA ASP A 211 -9.55 -25.58 -3.20
C ASP A 211 -10.61 -24.89 -2.31
N PRO A 212 -11.84 -24.68 -2.81
CA PRO A 212 -12.91 -24.07 -2.01
C PRO A 212 -13.46 -25.02 -0.93
N ASN A 213 -13.17 -26.33 -1.02
CA ASN A 213 -13.71 -27.35 -0.13
C ASN A 213 -12.74 -27.75 0.99
N PHE A 214 -11.62 -27.03 1.13
CA PHE A 214 -10.65 -27.31 2.19
C PHE A 214 -11.31 -27.21 3.57
N LYS A 215 -11.13 -28.24 4.39
CA LYS A 215 -11.64 -28.30 5.76
C LYS A 215 -10.48 -28.23 6.74
N VAL A 216 -10.48 -27.20 7.57
CA VAL A 216 -9.53 -27.10 8.68
C VAL A 216 -9.86 -28.21 9.68
N ILE A 217 -8.85 -29.02 10.01
CA ILE A 217 -8.95 -29.98 11.12
C ILE A 217 -8.43 -29.26 12.37
N PHE A 218 -9.34 -28.91 13.27
CA PHE A 218 -8.95 -28.46 14.61
C PHE A 218 -8.53 -29.69 15.42
N LEU A 219 -7.25 -29.79 15.76
CA LEU A 219 -6.78 -30.76 16.74
C LEU A 219 -7.08 -30.19 18.13
N TYR A 220 -8.05 -30.79 18.82
CA TYR A 220 -8.38 -30.51 20.23
C TYR A 220 -7.40 -31.21 21.17
#